data_AF-A0A482X132-F1
#
_entry.id   AF-A0A482X132-F1
#
_cell.length_a   1.000
_cell.length_b   1.000
_cell.length_c   1.000
_cell.angle_alpha   90.00
_cell.angle_beta   90.00
_cell.angle_gamma   90.00
#
_symmetry.space_group_name_H-M   'P 1'
#
loop_
_entity.id
_entity.type
_entity.pdbx_description
1 polymer ?
#
loop_
_entity_poly.entity_id
_entity_poly.type
_entity_poly.pdbx_seq_one_letter_code
_entity_poly.pdbx_strand_id
1 'polypeptide(L)'
;MFQNEDDFLRPYLDKAAKLFSYLSNEDLKKVLNDDISLHSLVGDIEELIEIEDRKNSLLIAIKSSAECNLSKESCVVDNLESIIKLNLFGQTLMESVEGKVRQIASLEAVLSGLKTAINNVEKESDDVAENFLNGSIDADVFLKNFLSTRIVMHLRKFKFDKLSELIYLRRGI
;
A
#
# COMPACT_ATOMS: atom_id res chain seq x y z
N MET A 1 -5.82 3.32 -43.04
CA MET A 1 -6.92 4.29 -42.96
C MET A 1 -7.62 4.21 -44.30
N PHE A 2 -8.77 3.54 -44.35
CA PHE A 2 -9.44 3.14 -45.58
C PHE A 2 -9.76 4.38 -46.42
N GLN A 3 -9.04 4.56 -47.54
CA GLN A 3 -9.33 5.60 -48.50
C GLN A 3 -10.54 5.13 -49.32
N ASN A 4 -11.69 5.78 -49.10
CA ASN A 4 -12.99 5.60 -49.76
C ASN A 4 -13.83 4.40 -49.27
N GLU A 5 -14.96 4.68 -48.62
CA GLU A 5 -16.00 3.69 -48.24
C GLU A 5 -16.48 2.85 -49.45
N ASP A 6 -16.42 3.44 -50.65
CA ASP A 6 -16.76 2.78 -51.90
C ASP A 6 -15.87 1.54 -52.21
N ASP A 7 -14.59 1.55 -51.84
CA ASP A 7 -13.68 0.41 -52.10
C ASP A 7 -13.93 -0.77 -51.15
N PHE A 8 -14.49 -0.50 -49.97
CA PHE A 8 -14.89 -1.56 -49.05
C PHE A 8 -16.17 -2.25 -49.53
N LEU A 9 -17.14 -1.50 -50.04
CA LEU A 9 -18.44 -2.05 -50.46
C LEU A 9 -18.45 -2.63 -51.89
N ARG A 10 -17.55 -2.17 -52.76
CA ARG A 10 -17.43 -2.61 -54.17
C ARG A 10 -17.49 -4.13 -54.40
N PRO A 11 -16.74 -4.98 -53.67
CA PRO A 11 -16.79 -6.43 -53.87
C PRO A 11 -18.16 -7.05 -53.59
N TYR A 12 -18.90 -6.45 -52.65
CA TYR A 12 -20.25 -6.89 -52.27
C TYR A 12 -21.30 -6.40 -53.27
N LEU A 13 -21.16 -5.14 -53.73
CA LEU A 13 -22.00 -4.57 -54.77
C LEU A 13 -21.88 -5.31 -56.11
N ASP A 14 -20.67 -5.71 -56.50
CA ASP A 14 -20.43 -6.50 -57.71
C ASP A 14 -21.05 -7.90 -57.65
N LYS A 15 -21.08 -8.52 -56.45
CA LYS A 15 -21.73 -9.82 -56.25
C LYS A 15 -23.25 -9.71 -56.17
N ALA A 16 -23.77 -8.67 -55.51
CA ALA A 16 -25.20 -8.36 -55.53
C ALA A 16 -25.69 -8.10 -56.96
N ALA A 17 -24.92 -7.33 -57.76
CA ALA A 17 -25.20 -7.08 -59.16
C ALA A 17 -25.22 -8.37 -60.00
N LYS A 18 -24.32 -9.32 -59.72
CA LYS A 18 -24.34 -10.66 -60.34
C LYS A 18 -25.60 -11.44 -59.95
N LEU A 19 -26.00 -11.44 -58.69
CA LEU A 19 -27.24 -12.08 -58.22
C LEU A 19 -28.47 -11.52 -58.93
N PHE A 20 -28.57 -10.19 -59.05
CA PHE A 20 -29.67 -9.53 -59.75
C PHE A 20 -29.71 -9.83 -61.25
N SER A 21 -28.55 -10.10 -61.88
CA SER A 21 -28.48 -10.43 -63.31
C SER A 21 -29.13 -11.77 -63.69
N TYR A 22 -29.36 -12.67 -62.72
CA TYR A 22 -30.02 -13.95 -62.93
C TYR A 22 -31.54 -13.91 -62.72
N LEU A 23 -32.11 -12.78 -62.31
CA LEU A 23 -33.53 -12.62 -62.02
C LEU A 23 -34.34 -12.19 -63.25
N SER A 24 -35.62 -12.59 -63.28
CA SER A 24 -36.54 -12.12 -64.31
C SER A 24 -36.96 -10.65 -64.06
N ASN A 25 -37.50 -9.97 -65.09
CA ASN A 25 -37.97 -8.59 -64.94
C ASN A 25 -39.09 -8.46 -63.89
N GLU A 26 -39.95 -9.47 -63.76
CA GLU A 26 -41.00 -9.50 -62.73
C GLU A 26 -40.41 -9.66 -61.33
N ASP A 27 -39.38 -10.51 -61.17
CA ASP A 27 -38.70 -10.71 -59.90
C ASP A 27 -37.88 -9.48 -59.49
N LEU A 28 -37.17 -8.85 -60.44
CA LEU A 28 -36.47 -7.58 -60.24
C LEU A 28 -37.42 -6.47 -59.81
N LYS A 29 -38.61 -6.39 -60.44
CA LYS A 29 -39.64 -5.41 -60.09
C LYS A 29 -40.24 -5.68 -58.72
N LYS A 30 -40.33 -6.94 -58.30
CA LYS A 30 -40.75 -7.32 -56.94
C LYS A 30 -39.69 -6.96 -55.91
N VAL A 31 -38.42 -7.32 -56.15
CA VAL A 31 -37.28 -6.99 -55.28
C VAL A 31 -37.07 -5.48 -55.15
N LEU A 32 -37.28 -4.72 -56.23
CA LEU A 32 -37.15 -3.25 -56.21
C LEU A 32 -38.24 -2.55 -55.37
N ASN A 33 -39.43 -3.15 -55.27
CA ASN A 33 -40.59 -2.56 -54.59
C ASN A 33 -40.84 -3.13 -53.19
N ASP A 34 -40.05 -4.11 -52.75
CA ASP A 34 -40.16 -4.74 -51.43
C ASP A 34 -38.76 -4.87 -50.78
N ASP A 35 -38.48 -3.95 -49.86
CA ASP A 35 -37.22 -3.92 -49.10
C ASP A 35 -36.96 -5.21 -48.32
N ILE A 36 -38.01 -5.93 -47.90
CA ILE A 36 -37.87 -7.21 -47.19
C ILE A 36 -37.37 -8.28 -48.16
N SER A 37 -37.94 -8.32 -49.37
CA SER A 37 -37.49 -9.22 -50.44
C SER A 37 -36.07 -8.90 -50.88
N LEU A 38 -35.69 -7.62 -50.95
CA LEU A 38 -34.32 -7.18 -51.24
C LEU A 38 -33.35 -7.61 -50.15
N HIS A 39 -33.70 -7.36 -48.89
CA HIS A 39 -32.87 -7.69 -47.74
C HIS A 39 -32.70 -9.21 -47.56
N SER A 40 -33.71 -10.01 -47.89
CA SER A 40 -33.59 -11.48 -47.93
C SER A 40 -32.60 -11.92 -48.99
N LEU A 41 -32.74 -11.42 -50.22
CA LEU A 41 -31.93 -11.82 -51.36
C LEU A 41 -30.46 -11.36 -51.23
N VAL A 42 -30.23 -10.16 -50.70
CA VAL A 42 -28.89 -9.65 -50.39
C VAL A 42 -28.33 -10.32 -49.13
N GLY A 43 -29.20 -10.71 -48.19
CA GLY A 43 -28.85 -11.46 -47.00
C GLY A 43 -28.32 -12.86 -47.29
N ASP A 44 -28.57 -13.41 -48.48
CA ASP A 44 -28.06 -14.71 -48.93
C ASP A 44 -26.61 -14.62 -49.48
N ILE A 45 -25.99 -13.43 -49.50
CA ILE A 45 -24.58 -13.27 -49.88
C ILE A 45 -23.70 -13.79 -48.74
N GLU A 46 -23.00 -14.90 -48.97
CA GLU A 46 -22.13 -15.58 -48.00
C GLU A 46 -21.19 -14.61 -47.26
N GLU A 47 -20.53 -13.67 -47.95
CA GLU A 47 -19.61 -12.75 -47.29
C GLU A 47 -20.31 -11.68 -46.42
N LEU A 48 -21.59 -11.36 -46.68
CA LEU A 48 -22.38 -10.51 -45.79
C LEU A 48 -22.85 -11.30 -44.55
N ILE A 49 -23.19 -12.57 -44.73
CA ILE A 49 -23.49 -13.49 -43.62
C ILE A 49 -22.26 -13.63 -42.70
N GLU A 50 -21.07 -13.87 -43.27
CA GLU A 50 -19.83 -13.96 -42.48
C GLU A 50 -19.52 -12.68 -41.70
N ILE A 51 -19.78 -11.50 -42.28
CA ILE A 51 -19.61 -10.22 -41.59
C ILE A 51 -20.61 -10.07 -40.45
N GLU A 52 -21.88 -10.41 -40.70
CA GLU A 52 -22.94 -10.34 -39.70
C GLU A 52 -22.67 -11.32 -38.54
N ASP A 53 -22.22 -12.54 -38.84
CA ASP A 53 -21.79 -13.54 -37.86
C ASP A 53 -20.57 -13.08 -37.06
N ARG A 54 -19.59 -12.46 -37.72
CA ARG A 54 -18.42 -11.91 -37.05
C ARG A 54 -18.79 -10.73 -36.15
N LYS A 55 -19.72 -9.88 -36.59
CA LYS A 55 -20.27 -8.78 -35.78
C LYS A 55 -21.01 -9.33 -34.57
N ASN A 56 -21.87 -10.32 -34.75
CA ASN A 56 -22.64 -10.93 -33.67
C ASN A 56 -21.73 -11.64 -32.67
N SER A 57 -20.71 -12.36 -33.15
CA SER A 57 -19.68 -12.97 -32.31
C SER A 57 -18.91 -11.94 -31.47
N LEU A 58 -18.51 -10.81 -32.08
CA LEU A 58 -17.87 -9.71 -31.37
C LEU A 58 -18.80 -9.05 -30.35
N LEU A 59 -20.07 -8.84 -30.69
CA LEU A 59 -21.07 -8.30 -29.75
C LEU A 59 -21.26 -9.20 -28.53
N ILE A 60 -21.34 -10.52 -28.75
CA ILE A 60 -21.41 -11.51 -27.66
C ILE A 60 -20.15 -11.43 -26.79
N ALA A 61 -18.97 -11.37 -27.42
CA ALA A 61 -17.70 -11.28 -26.69
C ALA A 61 -17.58 -10.00 -25.86
N ILE A 62 -17.95 -8.85 -26.44
CA ILE A 62 -17.98 -7.55 -25.74
C ILE A 62 -18.95 -7.60 -24.57
N LYS A 63 -20.16 -8.12 -24.78
CA LYS A 63 -21.19 -8.22 -23.74
C LYS A 63 -20.73 -9.11 -22.59
N SER A 64 -20.20 -10.29 -22.89
CA SER A 64 -19.64 -11.22 -21.89
C SER A 64 -18.48 -10.59 -21.12
N SER A 65 -17.59 -9.87 -21.81
CA SER A 65 -16.48 -9.15 -21.18
C SER A 65 -16.97 -8.03 -20.26
N ALA A 66 -17.97 -7.26 -20.69
CA ALA A 66 -18.58 -6.20 -19.89
C ALA A 66 -19.27 -6.75 -18.63
N GLU A 67 -20.03 -7.84 -18.75
CA GLU A 67 -20.67 -8.51 -17.61
C GLU A 67 -19.64 -9.06 -16.61
N CYS A 68 -18.56 -9.66 -17.11
CA CYS A 68 -17.44 -10.12 -16.29
C CYS A 68 -16.76 -8.95 -15.55
N ASN A 69 -16.53 -7.83 -16.23
CA ASN A 69 -15.93 -6.64 -15.61
C ASN A 69 -16.84 -6.05 -14.53
N LEU A 70 -18.14 -5.92 -14.79
CA LEU A 70 -19.14 -5.47 -13.81
C LEU A 70 -19.16 -6.38 -12.57
N SER A 71 -19.09 -7.70 -12.75
CA SER A 71 -19.06 -8.64 -11.62
C SER A 71 -17.82 -8.48 -10.73
N LYS A 72 -16.70 -8.04 -11.31
CA LYS A 72 -15.44 -7.85 -10.59
C LYS A 72 -15.34 -6.49 -9.92
N GLU A 73 -16.06 -5.49 -10.42
CA GLU A 73 -16.02 -4.12 -9.91
C GLU A 73 -16.33 -4.07 -8.40
N SER A 74 -17.43 -4.69 -7.97
CA SER A 74 -17.81 -4.74 -6.55
C SER A 74 -16.71 -5.37 -5.69
N CYS A 75 -16.14 -6.50 -6.12
CA CYS A 75 -15.09 -7.19 -5.39
C CYS A 75 -13.79 -6.36 -5.32
N VAL A 76 -13.44 -5.64 -6.39
CA VAL A 76 -12.27 -4.77 -6.40
C VAL A 76 -12.46 -3.60 -5.43
N VAL A 77 -13.64 -2.98 -5.40
CA VAL A 77 -13.96 -1.89 -4.47
C VAL A 77 -13.89 -2.37 -3.02
N ASP A 78 -14.51 -3.52 -2.70
CA ASP A 78 -14.50 -4.09 -1.34
C ASP A 78 -13.08 -4.43 -0.87
N ASN A 79 -12.26 -5.00 -1.76
CA ASN A 79 -10.86 -5.30 -1.47
C ASN A 79 -10.03 -4.04 -1.27
N LEU A 80 -10.24 -3.00 -2.08
CA LEU A 80 -9.56 -1.71 -1.92
C LEU A 80 -9.92 -1.06 -0.58
N GLU A 81 -11.20 -1.07 -0.20
CA GLU A 81 -11.63 -0.55 1.09
C GLU A 81 -10.98 -1.32 2.24
N SER A 82 -10.91 -2.65 2.13
CA SER A 82 -10.26 -3.51 3.12
C SER A 82 -8.75 -3.22 3.23
N ILE A 83 -8.06 -3.04 2.10
CA ILE A 83 -6.64 -2.66 2.06
C ILE A 83 -6.43 -1.31 2.71
N ILE A 84 -7.27 -0.32 2.42
CA ILE A 84 -7.18 1.02 3.01
C ILE A 84 -7.36 0.94 4.53
N LYS A 85 -8.40 0.22 5.00
CA LYS A 85 -8.63 0.01 6.44
C LYS A 85 -7.43 -0.64 7.12
N LEU A 86 -6.88 -1.69 6.52
CA LEU A 86 -5.73 -2.41 7.07
C LEU A 86 -4.47 -1.54 7.08
N ASN A 87 -4.27 -0.73 6.04
CA ASN A 87 -3.14 0.19 5.96
C ASN A 87 -3.23 1.28 7.04
N LEU A 88 -4.40 1.92 7.20
CA LEU A 88 -4.63 2.92 8.25
C LEU A 88 -4.41 2.34 9.65
N PHE A 89 -4.91 1.12 9.88
CA PHE A 89 -4.66 0.42 11.13
C PHE A 89 -3.17 0.13 11.35
N GLY A 90 -2.46 -0.31 10.30
CA GLY A 90 -1.02 -0.52 10.32
C GLY A 90 -0.23 0.75 10.64
N GLN A 91 -0.61 1.90 10.06
CA GLN A 91 -0.01 3.20 10.35
C GLN A 91 -0.20 3.59 11.82
N THR A 92 -1.41 3.41 12.35
CA THR A 92 -1.70 3.68 13.77
C THR A 92 -0.84 2.81 14.70
N LEU A 93 -0.65 1.54 14.35
CA LEU A 93 0.20 0.63 15.11
C LEU A 93 1.69 1.05 15.03
N MET A 94 2.14 1.48 13.85
CA MET A 94 3.50 1.98 13.64
C MET A 94 3.78 3.22 14.50
N GLU A 95 2.87 4.20 14.50
CA GLU A 95 2.99 5.40 15.34
C GLU A 95 3.08 5.06 16.84
N SER A 96 2.28 4.08 17.29
CA SER A 96 2.31 3.58 18.67
C SER A 96 3.66 2.93 19.01
N VAL A 97 4.19 2.10 18.11
CA VAL A 97 5.51 1.46 18.28
C VAL A 97 6.62 2.50 18.30
N GLU A 98 6.63 3.45 17.37
CA GLU A 98 7.61 4.54 17.34
C GLU A 98 7.57 5.37 18.62
N GLY A 99 6.36 5.66 19.15
CA GLY A 99 6.18 6.35 20.42
C GLY A 99 6.83 5.59 21.58
N LYS A 100 6.64 4.27 21.65
CA LYS A 100 7.27 3.42 22.67
C LYS A 100 8.79 3.34 22.51
N VAL A 101 9.30 3.25 21.28
CA VAL A 101 10.75 3.25 21.00
C VAL A 101 11.39 4.56 21.44
N ARG A 102 10.76 5.71 21.13
CA ARG A 102 11.21 7.03 21.60
C ARG A 102 11.26 7.11 23.13
N GLN A 103 10.26 6.57 23.83
CA GLN A 103 10.26 6.52 25.29
C GLN A 103 11.41 5.65 25.83
N ILE A 104 11.67 4.49 25.24
CA ILE A 104 12.77 3.62 25.65
C ILE A 104 14.12 4.32 25.45
N ALA A 105 14.35 4.91 24.27
CA ALA A 105 15.58 5.65 23.99
C ALA A 105 15.79 6.83 24.97
N SER A 106 14.71 7.52 25.35
CA SER A 106 14.76 8.56 26.38
C SER A 106 15.16 8.01 27.74
N LEU A 107 14.62 6.86 28.15
CA LEU A 107 15.00 6.20 29.41
C LEU A 107 16.47 5.75 29.42
N GLU A 108 17.01 5.31 28.29
CA GLU A 108 18.44 4.99 28.16
C GLU A 108 19.33 6.21 28.29
N ALA A 109 18.93 7.35 27.72
CA ALA A 109 19.64 8.60 27.89
C ALA A 109 19.67 9.03 29.37
N VAL A 110 18.54 8.88 30.08
CA VAL A 110 18.47 9.12 31.53
C VAL A 110 19.39 8.17 32.30
N LEU A 111 19.42 6.88 31.95
CA LEU A 111 20.27 5.89 32.59
C LEU A 111 21.76 6.21 32.39
N SER A 112 22.16 6.62 31.18
CA SER A 112 23.52 7.08 30.88
C SER A 112 23.89 8.33 31.69
N GLY A 113 22.99 9.32 31.75
CA GLY A 113 23.17 10.52 32.58
C GLY A 113 23.32 10.18 34.06
N LEU A 114 22.53 9.23 34.58
CA LEU A 114 22.63 8.76 35.95
C LEU A 114 23.96 8.05 36.22
N LYS A 115 24.47 7.25 35.27
CA LYS A 115 25.79 6.62 35.37
C LYS A 115 26.90 7.66 35.47
N THR A 116 26.87 8.70 34.65
CA THR A 116 27.80 9.82 34.73
C THR A 116 27.71 10.53 36.09
N ALA A 117 26.50 10.78 36.57
CA ALA A 117 26.27 11.42 37.86
C ALA A 117 26.72 10.55 39.06
N ILE A 118 26.70 9.22 38.94
CA ILE A 118 27.29 8.30 39.94
C ILE A 118 28.80 8.43 39.91
N ASN A 119 29.42 8.30 38.73
CA ASN A 119 30.87 8.36 38.59
C ASN A 119 31.43 9.72 39.08
N ASN A 120 30.70 10.82 38.87
CA ASN A 120 31.12 12.14 39.36
C ASN A 120 31.10 12.24 40.88
N VAL A 121 30.05 11.72 41.54
CA VAL A 121 29.96 11.73 43.02
C VAL A 121 30.94 10.73 43.63
N GLU A 122 31.22 9.62 42.95
CA GLU A 122 32.27 8.68 43.34
C GLU A 122 33.64 9.37 43.34
N LYS A 123 33.99 10.08 42.25
CA LYS A 123 35.20 10.90 42.19
C LYS A 123 35.25 11.96 43.28
N GLU A 124 34.16 12.70 43.50
CA GLU A 124 34.07 13.69 44.58
C GLU A 124 34.34 13.06 45.96
N SER A 125 33.83 11.84 46.20
CA SER A 125 34.10 11.13 47.45
C SER A 125 35.55 10.66 47.58
N ASP A 126 36.19 10.32 46.46
CA ASP A 126 37.60 9.94 46.42
C ASP A 126 38.50 11.17 46.65
N ASP A 127 38.17 12.32 46.06
CA ASP A 127 38.86 13.61 46.31
C ASP A 127 38.76 14.02 47.79
N VAL A 128 37.59 13.84 48.42
CA VAL A 128 37.41 14.11 49.86
C VAL A 128 38.30 13.17 50.70
N ALA A 129 38.43 11.90 50.30
CA ALA A 129 39.30 10.95 51.00
C ALA A 129 40.79 11.30 50.82
N GLU A 130 41.22 11.67 49.62
CA GLU A 130 42.59 12.09 49.35
C GLU A 130 42.97 13.34 50.15
N ASN A 131 42.08 14.33 50.22
CA ASN A 131 42.26 15.54 51.02
C ASN A 131 42.35 15.29 52.53
N PHE A 132 41.75 14.21 53.03
CA PHE A 132 41.93 13.81 54.43
C PHE A 132 43.29 13.12 54.62
N LEU A 133 43.67 12.22 53.72
CA LEU A 133 44.94 11.47 53.80
C LEU A 133 46.17 12.38 53.67
N ASN A 134 46.07 13.45 52.89
CA ASN A 134 47.14 14.44 52.75
C ASN A 134 47.15 15.52 53.87
N GLY A 135 46.19 15.45 54.81
CA GLY A 135 46.08 16.37 55.94
C GLY A 135 45.47 17.74 55.63
N SER A 136 44.85 17.93 54.46
CA SER A 136 44.22 19.20 54.06
C SER A 136 42.90 19.48 54.78
N ILE A 137 42.21 18.45 55.28
CA ILE A 137 40.96 18.57 56.05
C ILE A 137 41.04 17.76 57.35
N ASP A 138 40.31 18.20 58.38
CA ASP A 138 40.20 17.48 59.64
C ASP A 138 39.19 16.32 59.59
N ALA A 139 39.14 15.54 60.68
CA ALA A 139 38.29 14.35 60.78
C ALA A 139 36.79 14.65 60.75
N ASP A 140 36.35 15.78 61.34
CA ASP A 140 34.93 16.13 61.42
C ASP A 140 34.41 16.57 60.04
N VAL A 141 35.20 17.38 59.32
CA VAL A 141 34.92 17.80 57.94
C VAL A 141 34.94 16.60 56.99
N PHE A 142 35.92 15.70 57.14
CA PHE A 142 35.98 14.46 56.36
C PHE A 142 34.72 13.61 56.57
N LEU A 143 34.38 13.28 57.82
CA LEU A 143 33.23 12.42 58.12
C LEU A 143 31.94 13.00 57.58
N LYS A 144 31.71 14.30 57.76
CA LYS A 144 30.51 14.98 57.26
C LYS A 144 30.41 14.90 55.74
N ASN A 145 31.47 15.29 55.03
CA ASN A 145 31.44 15.38 53.57
C ASN A 145 31.44 13.99 52.94
N PHE A 146 32.36 13.11 53.34
CA PHE A 146 32.49 11.77 52.78
C PHE A 146 31.22 10.94 52.95
N LEU A 147 30.60 10.96 54.14
CA LEU A 147 29.34 10.24 54.37
C LEU A 147 28.22 10.82 53.53
N SER A 148 28.08 12.15 53.46
CA SER A 148 27.03 12.78 52.66
C SER A 148 27.15 12.42 51.17
N THR A 149 28.37 12.46 50.62
CA THR A 149 28.66 12.14 49.21
C THR A 149 28.46 10.65 48.94
N ARG A 150 28.93 9.75 49.81
CA ARG A 150 28.74 8.29 49.66
C ARG A 150 27.26 7.88 49.78
N ILE A 151 26.48 8.49 50.66
CA ILE A 151 25.02 8.26 50.74
C ILE A 151 24.35 8.59 49.39
N VAL A 152 24.66 9.76 48.82
CA VAL A 152 24.11 10.17 47.52
C VAL A 152 24.54 9.21 46.41
N MET A 153 25.82 8.80 46.39
CA MET A 153 26.33 7.84 45.40
C MET A 153 25.58 6.51 45.48
N HIS A 154 25.44 5.92 46.67
CA HIS A 154 24.75 4.63 46.85
C HIS A 154 23.26 4.72 46.49
N LEU A 155 22.59 5.83 46.83
CA LEU A 155 21.19 6.05 46.42
C LEU A 155 21.05 6.14 44.90
N ARG A 156 21.97 6.85 44.22
CA ARG A 156 21.96 6.93 42.76
C ARG A 156 22.27 5.58 42.11
N LYS A 157 23.21 4.82 42.67
CA LYS A 157 23.54 3.46 42.22
C LYS A 157 22.35 2.52 42.33
N PHE A 158 21.63 2.53 43.46
CA PHE A 158 20.40 1.75 43.63
C PHE A 158 19.33 2.14 42.60
N LYS A 159 19.11 3.44 42.37
CA LYS A 159 18.17 3.91 41.35
C LYS A 159 18.58 3.49 39.94
N PHE A 160 19.88 3.50 39.64
CA PHE A 160 20.44 3.03 38.38
C PHE A 160 20.17 1.54 38.17
N ASP A 161 20.47 0.71 39.17
CA ASP A 161 20.27 -0.74 39.09
C ASP A 161 18.78 -1.07 38.85
N LYS A 162 17.88 -0.37 39.56
CA LYS A 162 16.43 -0.54 39.39
C LYS A 162 15.92 -0.05 38.03
N LEU A 163 16.40 1.10 37.55
CA LEU A 163 16.03 1.59 36.23
C LEU A 163 16.55 0.66 35.12
N SER A 164 17.78 0.15 35.27
CA SER A 164 18.39 -0.79 34.34
C SER A 164 17.60 -2.11 34.27
N GLU A 165 17.18 -2.64 35.42
CA GLU A 165 16.33 -3.83 35.52
C GLU A 165 15.00 -3.62 34.79
N LEU A 166 14.33 -2.47 35.01
CA LEU A 166 13.06 -2.15 34.35
C LEU A 166 13.19 -2.01 32.83
N ILE A 167 14.27 -1.38 32.35
CA ILE A 167 14.54 -1.25 30.91
C ILE A 167 14.83 -2.63 30.29
N TYR A 168 15.58 -3.49 30.99
CA TYR A 168 15.87 -4.85 30.55
C TYR A 168 14.60 -5.70 30.45
N LEU A 169 13.76 -5.70 31.49
CA LEU A 169 12.49 -6.44 31.48
C LEU A 169 11.55 -5.97 30.36
N ARG A 170 11.54 -4.67 30.05
CA ARG A 170 10.72 -4.10 28.97
C ARG A 170 11.19 -4.50 27.57
N ARG A 171 12.46 -4.90 27.41
CA ARG A 171 13.05 -5.39 26.16
C ARG A 171 12.86 -6.88 25.93
N GLY A 172 12.60 -7.64 26.99
CA GLY A 172 12.47 -9.10 26.96
C GLY A 172 11.07 -9.64 26.65
N ILE A 173 10.23 -8.87 25.95
CA ILE A 173 8.92 -9.30 25.41
C ILE A 173 8.97 -9.23 23.89
#